data_AF-I2GX05-F1
#
_entry.id   AF-I2GX05-F1
#
_cell.length_a   1.000
_cell.length_b   1.000
_cell.length_c   1.000
_cell.angle_alpha   90.00
_cell.angle_beta   90.00
_cell.angle_gamma   90.00
#
_symmetry.space_group_name_H-M   'P 1'
#
loop_
_entity.id
_entity.type
_entity.pdbx_description
1 polymer ?
#
loop_
_entity_poly.entity_id
_entity_poly.type
_entity_poly.pdbx_seq_one_letter_code
_entity_poly.pdbx_strand_id
1 'polypeptide(L)'
;MILRNVFRTCGGKSVLYRSSLGIACKNTTLRVSYSTTPLSLKSTSRPFAGSILSQSSFYKTKFKNARFQSTTTANNANNSSNEIPSETMIKFSKNTGYWLIGTSGLVFGIVIFGGLTRLTESGLSITEWKPVTGTIPPLNQKQWEDEFEKYKASPEFKQLNSNMDLDEFKFIFFMEWFHRVWGRAIGIVFIVPAMYLVARRKTSAHVNKSLLVLTGLLGLQGFIGWWMVYSGLDQKQLDARNSKPTVSQYRLTTHLGAAFLLYTGMIWVGLEMLRDAKWMKNPKDALKLFKQLDNPALKNLRPMSFAILAFTFLTAMSGGMVAGLDAGWIYNTWPKMGETWFPSSRELLDDHFARKDDKSDLFWRNMLENPTTVQMNHRLFAYTAFCSILALHLYCSKRKAIIPRHINMTMHAMMGFVTLQVTLGVLTLLYMVPISLASLHQGGALALFTTSIIFASQLRKPRAEMRNLITLIDKQGPRVSKILTETAKLKK
;
A
#
# COMPACT_ATOMS: atom_id res chain seq x y z
N MET A 1 -19.04 -6.32 26.64
CA MET A 1 -20.44 -6.35 27.13
C MET A 1 -20.64 -5.11 27.97
N ILE A 2 -21.81 -4.46 27.87
CA ILE A 2 -22.23 -3.18 28.46
C ILE A 2 -21.98 -1.95 27.55
N LEU A 3 -22.93 -1.78 26.63
CA LEU A 3 -23.43 -0.50 26.12
C LEU A 3 -24.61 -0.09 27.02
N ARG A 4 -24.74 1.17 27.43
CA ARG A 4 -26.01 1.71 27.92
C ARG A 4 -26.34 3.06 27.28
N ASN A 5 -27.43 2.99 26.50
CA ASN A 5 -28.29 4.02 25.98
C ASN A 5 -28.54 5.22 26.91
N VAL A 6 -28.62 6.41 26.30
CA VAL A 6 -29.57 7.45 26.72
C VAL A 6 -30.24 8.02 25.46
N PHE A 7 -31.44 7.52 25.16
CA PHE A 7 -32.45 8.24 24.41
C PHE A 7 -33.49 8.72 25.42
N ARG A 8 -33.79 10.02 25.45
CA ARG A 8 -35.01 10.55 26.06
C ARG A 8 -35.73 11.45 25.08
N THR A 9 -36.93 11.01 24.75
CA THR A 9 -38.00 11.67 24.02
C THR A 9 -38.61 12.80 24.85
N CYS A 10 -38.90 13.94 24.21
CA CYS A 10 -40.00 14.81 24.59
C CYS A 10 -40.80 15.16 23.33
N GLY A 11 -42.03 14.68 23.25
CA GLY A 11 -43.00 15.05 22.23
C GLY A 11 -43.71 16.36 22.59
N GLY A 12 -44.23 17.05 21.58
CA GLY A 12 -45.05 18.25 21.79
C GLY A 12 -45.46 18.99 20.53
N LYS A 13 -46.54 18.49 19.90
CA LYS A 13 -47.62 19.22 19.21
C LYS A 13 -47.28 20.17 18.04
N SER A 14 -47.78 19.75 16.88
CA SER A 14 -48.10 20.52 15.68
C SER A 14 -49.12 21.63 15.94
N VAL A 15 -48.88 22.82 15.36
CA VAL A 15 -49.91 23.83 15.07
C VAL A 15 -49.71 24.30 13.62
N LEU A 16 -50.74 24.07 12.83
CA LEU A 16 -50.95 24.59 11.48
C LEU A 16 -51.18 26.10 11.55
N TYR A 17 -50.51 26.88 10.70
CA TYR A 17 -51.07 28.14 10.21
C TYR A 17 -50.97 28.18 8.69
N ARG A 18 -52.15 28.23 8.07
CA ARG A 18 -52.41 28.30 6.64
C ARG A 18 -52.83 29.75 6.39
N SER A 19 -52.05 30.53 5.65
CA SER A 19 -52.53 31.75 5.02
C SER A 19 -52.20 31.72 3.53
N SER A 20 -53.26 31.56 2.77
CA SER A 20 -53.32 31.63 1.32
C SER A 20 -53.55 33.07 0.89
N LEU A 21 -52.68 33.59 0.02
CA LEU A 21 -52.99 34.67 -0.91
C LEU A 21 -52.24 34.36 -2.22
N GLY A 22 -52.98 33.87 -3.22
CA GLY A 22 -52.59 33.99 -4.63
C GLY A 22 -52.75 35.45 -5.08
N ILE A 23 -52.32 35.92 -6.23
CA ILE A 23 -52.12 35.34 -7.57
C ILE A 23 -51.18 36.31 -8.31
N ALA A 24 -50.25 35.82 -9.14
CA ALA A 24 -50.02 36.31 -10.51
C ALA A 24 -48.87 35.55 -11.18
N CYS A 25 -49.23 34.76 -12.19
CA CYS A 25 -48.33 34.04 -13.07
C CYS A 25 -47.86 34.97 -14.20
N LYS A 26 -46.55 35.07 -14.43
CA LYS A 26 -45.99 35.50 -15.72
C LYS A 26 -44.81 34.59 -16.08
N ASN A 27 -45.04 33.75 -17.08
CA ASN A 27 -44.01 33.02 -17.81
C ASN A 27 -43.11 34.01 -18.54
N THR A 28 -41.79 33.89 -18.36
CA THR A 28 -40.81 34.50 -19.26
C THR A 28 -39.67 33.52 -19.46
N THR A 29 -39.78 32.74 -20.54
CA THR A 29 -38.66 32.15 -21.24
C THR A 29 -38.21 33.14 -22.30
N LEU A 30 -36.91 33.47 -22.38
CA LEU A 30 -36.26 33.85 -23.64
C LEU A 30 -34.72 33.84 -23.56
N ARG A 31 -34.16 32.90 -24.33
CA ARG A 31 -32.92 32.88 -25.12
C ARG A 31 -31.70 33.68 -24.65
N VAL A 32 -30.63 32.94 -24.33
CA VAL A 32 -29.24 33.40 -24.47
C VAL A 32 -28.78 33.07 -25.89
N SER A 33 -28.48 34.10 -26.67
CA SER A 33 -27.92 34.01 -28.03
C SER A 33 -26.43 33.69 -27.98
N TYR A 34 -25.98 32.68 -28.73
CA TYR A 34 -24.56 32.47 -29.02
C TYR A 34 -24.13 33.46 -30.11
N SER A 35 -23.20 34.37 -29.78
CA SER A 35 -22.48 35.17 -30.78
C SER A 35 -21.18 34.46 -31.12
N THR A 36 -21.09 33.95 -32.34
CA THR A 36 -19.85 33.47 -32.95
C THR A 36 -19.20 34.63 -33.69
N THR A 37 -18.02 35.06 -33.24
CA THR A 37 -17.09 35.86 -34.05
C THR A 37 -15.74 35.14 -34.11
N PRO A 38 -15.15 34.97 -35.30
CA PRO A 38 -13.85 34.32 -35.45
C PRO A 38 -12.74 35.37 -35.37
N LEU A 39 -11.79 35.20 -34.44
CA LEU A 39 -10.55 35.98 -34.42
C LEU A 39 -9.43 35.17 -35.04
N SER A 40 -9.13 35.54 -36.28
CA SER A 40 -7.92 35.22 -37.02
C SER A 40 -6.73 35.95 -36.39
N LEU A 41 -5.66 35.22 -36.06
CA LEU A 41 -4.36 35.82 -35.76
C LEU A 41 -3.28 35.14 -36.61
N LYS A 42 -2.67 35.99 -37.43
CA LYS A 42 -1.68 35.71 -38.46
C LYS A 42 -0.36 35.25 -37.86
N SER A 43 0.19 34.23 -38.53
CA SER A 43 1.59 33.86 -38.57
C SER A 43 2.50 35.07 -38.78
N THR A 44 3.50 35.22 -37.91
CA THR A 44 4.76 35.89 -38.23
C THR A 44 5.90 34.98 -37.82
N SER A 45 6.72 34.65 -38.80
CA SER A 45 7.93 33.86 -38.71
C SER A 45 9.13 34.80 -38.81
N ARG A 46 10.19 34.53 -38.03
CA ARG A 46 11.61 34.51 -38.45
C ARG A 46 12.53 34.23 -37.25
N PRO A 47 13.79 33.77 -37.50
CA PRO A 47 14.37 32.65 -36.79
C PRO A 47 15.46 33.07 -35.80
N PHE A 48 15.78 32.19 -34.85
CA PHE A 48 17.07 32.23 -34.17
C PHE A 48 17.71 30.84 -34.17
N ALA A 49 18.95 30.82 -34.65
CA ALA A 49 19.79 29.66 -34.85
C ALA A 49 20.34 29.12 -33.51
N GLY A 50 20.50 27.81 -33.42
CA GLY A 50 21.08 27.12 -32.26
C GLY A 50 21.22 25.62 -32.51
N SER A 51 22.26 25.28 -33.25
CA SER A 51 22.99 24.00 -33.33
C SER A 51 22.41 22.72 -32.70
N ILE A 52 22.17 21.77 -33.59
CA ILE A 52 22.04 20.32 -33.37
C ILE A 52 23.34 19.76 -32.78
N LEU A 53 23.24 19.05 -31.65
CA LEU A 53 24.24 18.06 -31.22
C LEU A 53 23.53 16.81 -30.68
N SER A 54 23.42 15.85 -31.57
CA SER A 54 23.23 14.43 -31.30
C SER A 54 24.60 13.82 -30.99
N GLN A 55 24.75 13.14 -29.85
CA GLN A 55 25.69 12.02 -29.57
C GLN A 55 25.40 11.53 -28.15
N SER A 56 24.73 10.38 -27.94
CA SER A 56 25.27 9.02 -27.86
C SER A 56 26.35 8.79 -26.80
N SER A 57 26.07 7.94 -25.81
CA SER A 57 27.01 6.87 -25.43
C SER A 57 26.28 5.73 -24.72
N PHE A 58 26.06 4.67 -25.49
CA PHE A 58 25.76 3.33 -25.02
C PHE A 58 27.07 2.72 -24.48
N TYR A 59 27.01 2.04 -23.34
CA TYR A 59 28.06 1.13 -22.92
C TYR A 59 28.13 -0.06 -23.91
N LYS A 60 29.03 0.05 -24.89
CA LYS A 60 29.51 -1.04 -25.74
C LYS A 60 30.59 -1.81 -24.97
N THR A 61 30.28 -3.02 -24.53
CA THR A 61 31.30 -3.99 -24.12
C THR A 61 31.90 -4.61 -25.39
N LYS A 62 33.23 -4.47 -25.54
CA LYS A 62 34.03 -5.05 -26.62
C LYS A 62 33.88 -6.57 -26.66
N PHE A 63 33.31 -7.10 -27.75
CA PHE A 63 33.59 -8.46 -28.19
C PHE A 63 34.66 -8.39 -29.29
N LYS A 64 35.81 -9.03 -29.04
CA LYS A 64 36.87 -9.22 -30.03
C LYS A 64 36.38 -10.19 -31.11
N ASN A 65 36.59 -9.81 -32.36
CA ASN A 65 36.41 -10.66 -33.53
C ASN A 65 37.40 -11.83 -33.47
N ALA A 66 36.86 -13.06 -33.36
CA ALA A 66 37.56 -14.26 -33.80
C ALA A 66 36.92 -14.70 -35.13
N ARG A 67 37.68 -14.57 -36.19
CA ARG A 67 37.42 -15.05 -37.54
C ARG A 67 37.31 -16.57 -37.47
N PHE A 68 36.14 -17.15 -37.73
CA PHE A 68 36.02 -18.60 -37.91
C PHE A 68 35.94 -18.89 -39.40
N GLN A 69 37.00 -19.49 -39.93
CA GLN A 69 37.06 -20.05 -41.26
C GLN A 69 36.00 -21.15 -41.40
N SER A 70 35.27 -21.11 -42.52
CA SER A 70 34.49 -22.25 -42.99
C SER A 70 35.44 -23.40 -43.29
N THR A 71 35.31 -24.50 -42.55
CA THR A 71 35.85 -25.79 -42.96
C THR A 71 34.70 -26.77 -43.01
N THR A 72 34.40 -27.19 -44.23
CA THR A 72 33.50 -28.27 -44.57
C THR A 72 34.03 -29.56 -43.94
N THR A 73 33.23 -30.23 -43.11
CA THR A 73 33.42 -31.65 -42.83
C THR A 73 32.07 -32.29 -42.58
N ALA A 74 31.72 -33.19 -43.48
CA ALA A 74 30.53 -34.02 -43.42
C ALA A 74 30.65 -35.09 -42.32
N ASN A 75 29.48 -35.59 -41.92
CA ASN A 75 29.24 -36.86 -41.23
C ASN A 75 29.75 -36.99 -39.78
N ASN A 76 28.80 -36.83 -38.83
CA ASN A 76 28.33 -37.98 -38.06
C ASN A 76 27.07 -37.62 -37.27
N ALA A 77 25.96 -38.22 -37.68
CA ALA A 77 24.72 -38.27 -36.92
C ALA A 77 24.94 -39.21 -35.72
N ASN A 78 25.41 -38.66 -34.60
CA ASN A 78 25.34 -39.34 -33.31
C ASN A 78 24.30 -38.66 -32.44
N ASN A 79 23.31 -39.46 -32.03
CA ASN A 79 22.30 -39.17 -31.03
C ASN A 79 22.94 -38.69 -29.72
N SER A 80 23.25 -37.40 -29.60
CA SER A 80 23.45 -36.76 -28.31
C SER A 80 22.07 -36.45 -27.76
N SER A 81 21.56 -37.31 -26.88
CA SER A 81 20.54 -36.95 -25.92
C SER A 81 20.95 -35.65 -25.25
N ASN A 82 20.30 -34.54 -25.62
CA ASN A 82 20.40 -33.25 -24.95
C ASN A 82 19.84 -33.41 -23.53
N GLU A 83 20.60 -34.03 -22.64
CA GLU A 83 20.33 -33.99 -21.21
C GLU A 83 20.58 -32.56 -20.75
N ILE A 84 19.50 -31.93 -20.28
CA ILE A 84 19.55 -30.61 -19.65
C ILE A 84 20.50 -30.72 -18.46
N PRO A 85 21.56 -29.90 -18.36
CA PRO A 85 22.42 -29.89 -17.19
C PRO A 85 21.56 -29.70 -15.94
N SER A 86 21.62 -30.65 -15.01
CA SER A 86 20.86 -30.68 -13.75
C SER A 86 21.05 -29.39 -12.91
N GLU A 87 22.11 -28.64 -13.20
CA GLU A 87 22.46 -27.35 -12.59
C GLU A 87 21.56 -26.18 -13.00
N THR A 88 20.87 -26.27 -14.15
CA THR A 88 19.95 -25.25 -14.68
C THR A 88 18.48 -25.49 -14.27
N MET A 89 18.21 -26.47 -13.39
CA MET A 89 16.89 -26.63 -12.82
C MET A 89 16.61 -25.49 -11.84
N ILE A 90 15.81 -24.51 -12.28
CA ILE A 90 15.33 -23.48 -11.38
C ILE A 90 14.56 -24.15 -10.24
N LYS A 91 15.14 -24.10 -9.04
CA LYS A 91 14.53 -24.69 -7.84
C LYS A 91 13.32 -23.84 -7.44
N PHE A 92 12.13 -24.33 -7.75
CA PHE A 92 10.88 -23.72 -7.33
C PHE A 92 10.28 -24.51 -6.17
N SER A 93 10.08 -23.85 -5.04
CA SER A 93 9.32 -24.41 -3.95
C SER A 93 7.99 -23.66 -3.84
N LYS A 94 6.91 -24.35 -4.19
CA LYS A 94 5.53 -23.94 -3.89
C LYS A 94 5.40 -23.51 -2.41
N ASN A 95 6.07 -24.23 -1.51
CA ASN A 95 5.98 -23.98 -0.08
C ASN A 95 6.58 -22.62 0.30
N THR A 96 7.66 -22.19 -0.36
CA THR A 96 8.20 -20.85 -0.17
C THR A 96 7.21 -19.77 -0.61
N GLY A 97 6.49 -19.99 -1.71
CA GLY A 97 5.41 -19.09 -2.13
C GLY A 97 4.30 -18.97 -1.08
N TYR A 98 3.79 -20.10 -0.57
CA TYR A 98 2.78 -20.10 0.50
C TYR A 98 3.28 -19.47 1.80
N TRP A 99 4.54 -19.71 2.17
CA TRP A 99 5.15 -19.11 3.35
C TRP A 99 5.26 -17.59 3.23
N LEU A 100 5.65 -17.05 2.06
CA LEU A 100 5.67 -15.60 1.83
C LEU A 100 4.27 -14.98 1.91
N ILE A 101 3.27 -15.62 1.28
CA ILE A 101 1.88 -15.15 1.37
C ILE A 101 1.35 -15.24 2.80
N GLY A 102 1.61 -16.34 3.51
CA GLY A 102 1.23 -16.51 4.91
C GLY A 102 1.87 -15.47 5.82
N THR A 103 3.16 -15.19 5.63
CA THR A 103 3.89 -14.16 6.38
C THR A 103 3.37 -12.77 6.06
N SER A 104 2.99 -12.50 4.81
CA SER A 104 2.33 -11.24 4.46
C SER A 104 0.99 -11.08 5.18
N GLY A 105 0.26 -12.17 5.45
CA GLY A 105 -0.93 -12.16 6.30
C GLY A 105 -0.65 -11.73 7.74
N LEU A 106 0.50 -12.10 8.31
CA LEU A 106 0.93 -11.60 9.61
C LEU A 106 1.23 -10.09 9.56
N VAL A 107 1.85 -9.62 8.47
CA VAL A 107 2.09 -8.18 8.23
C VAL A 107 0.76 -7.43 8.07
N PHE A 108 -0.24 -8.03 7.42
CA PHE A 108 -1.58 -7.46 7.34
C PHE A 108 -2.21 -7.29 8.73
N GLY A 109 -2.13 -8.33 9.56
CA GLY A 109 -2.63 -8.30 10.94
C GLY A 109 -1.96 -7.23 11.80
N ILE A 110 -0.62 -7.18 11.80
CA ILE A 110 0.11 -6.19 12.61
C ILE A 110 -0.11 -4.75 12.14
N VAL A 111 -0.35 -4.51 10.84
CA VAL A 111 -0.70 -3.18 10.34
C VAL A 111 -2.03 -2.73 10.96
N ILE A 112 -3.08 -3.56 10.92
CA ILE A 112 -4.38 -3.25 11.54
C ILE A 112 -4.21 -3.02 13.04
N PHE A 113 -3.49 -3.93 13.72
CA PHE A 113 -3.26 -3.84 15.16
C PHE A 113 -2.45 -2.60 15.55
N GLY A 114 -1.46 -2.21 14.75
CA GLY A 114 -0.72 -0.96 14.92
C GLY A 114 -1.61 0.28 14.75
N GLY A 115 -2.57 0.21 13.82
CA GLY A 115 -3.65 1.20 13.70
C GLY A 115 -4.47 1.34 14.97
N LEU A 116 -4.89 0.21 15.55
CA LEU A 116 -5.59 0.20 16.86
C LEU A 116 -4.72 0.81 17.96
N THR A 117 -3.44 0.47 18.02
CA THR A 117 -2.48 1.02 19.01
C THR A 117 -2.37 2.54 18.87
N ARG A 118 -2.44 3.09 17.65
CA ARG A 118 -2.49 4.56 17.43
C ARG A 118 -3.84 5.17 17.81
N LEU A 119 -4.95 4.53 17.45
CA LEU A 119 -6.31 5.02 17.71
C LEU A 119 -6.68 4.98 19.19
N THR A 120 -6.01 4.13 19.97
CA THR A 120 -6.12 4.03 21.43
C THR A 120 -5.01 4.79 22.15
N GLU A 121 -4.23 5.60 21.43
CA GLU A 121 -3.11 6.41 21.95
C GLU A 121 -2.13 5.61 22.83
N SER A 122 -1.96 4.33 22.53
CA SER A 122 -1.16 3.40 23.34
C SER A 122 0.30 3.34 22.92
N GLY A 123 0.69 4.03 21.83
CA GLY A 123 1.99 3.84 21.17
C GLY A 123 3.22 4.39 21.90
N LEU A 124 3.05 5.00 23.09
CA LEU A 124 4.11 5.61 23.90
C LEU A 124 4.08 5.15 25.38
N SER A 125 3.27 4.13 25.69
CA SER A 125 3.14 3.54 27.03
C SER A 125 4.40 2.83 27.54
N ILE A 126 5.24 2.29 26.64
CA ILE A 126 6.50 1.61 26.97
C ILE A 126 7.68 2.51 26.62
N THR A 127 8.22 3.19 27.63
CA THR A 127 9.27 4.19 27.49
C THR A 127 10.67 3.59 27.29
N GLU A 128 10.87 2.33 27.67
CA GLU A 128 12.16 1.66 27.61
C GLU A 128 12.31 0.77 26.36
N TRP A 129 13.49 0.84 25.72
CA TRP A 129 13.84 -0.05 24.62
C TRP A 129 14.52 -1.31 25.13
N LYS A 130 13.73 -2.37 25.38
CA LYS A 130 14.22 -3.70 25.81
C LYS A 130 13.90 -4.77 24.75
N PRO A 131 14.76 -5.00 23.74
CA PRO A 131 14.47 -5.91 22.62
C PRO A 131 14.24 -7.37 23.02
N VAL A 132 14.96 -7.86 24.02
CA VAL A 132 14.94 -9.27 24.45
C VAL A 132 14.07 -9.43 25.69
N THR A 133 14.43 -8.76 26.79
CA THR A 133 13.74 -8.88 28.09
C THR A 133 12.32 -8.31 28.08
N GLY A 134 12.02 -7.33 27.22
CA GLY A 134 10.67 -6.78 27.04
C GLY A 134 9.72 -7.67 26.23
N THR A 135 10.01 -8.96 26.10
CA THR A 135 9.08 -9.96 25.52
C THR A 135 8.12 -10.48 26.58
N ILE A 136 8.55 -10.55 27.84
CA ILE A 136 7.73 -10.98 28.97
C ILE A 136 7.07 -9.72 29.56
N PRO A 137 5.74 -9.64 29.66
CA PRO A 137 5.07 -8.51 30.29
C PRO A 137 5.22 -8.58 31.82
N PRO A 138 4.93 -7.51 32.56
CA PRO A 138 4.88 -7.55 34.03
C PRO A 138 3.94 -8.66 34.53
N LEU A 139 4.45 -9.52 35.42
CA LEU A 139 3.75 -10.72 35.89
C LEU A 139 3.13 -10.58 37.28
N ASN A 140 3.56 -9.56 38.05
CA ASN A 140 3.07 -9.31 39.39
C ASN A 140 2.81 -7.81 39.62
N GLN A 141 2.09 -7.52 40.70
CA GLN A 141 1.64 -6.17 41.04
C GLN A 141 2.80 -5.17 41.15
N LYS A 142 3.89 -5.55 41.81
CA LYS A 142 5.07 -4.70 41.96
C LYS A 142 5.69 -4.32 40.61
N GLN A 143 5.82 -5.27 39.69
CA GLN A 143 6.34 -4.98 38.34
C GLN A 143 5.42 -4.06 37.55
N TRP A 144 4.09 -4.17 37.74
CA TRP A 144 3.14 -3.25 37.12
C TRP A 144 3.27 -1.83 37.67
N GLU A 145 3.44 -1.69 38.98
CA GLU A 145 3.67 -0.41 39.64
C GLU A 145 5.00 0.22 39.16
N ASP A 146 6.08 -0.57 39.08
CA ASP A 146 7.38 -0.10 38.59
C ASP A 146 7.30 0.45 37.15
N GLU A 147 6.60 -0.23 36.24
CA GLU A 147 6.40 0.25 34.86
C GLU A 147 5.46 1.46 34.81
N PHE A 148 4.44 1.51 35.67
CA PHE A 148 3.53 2.64 35.73
C PHE A 148 4.23 3.91 36.26
N GLU A 149 5.11 3.80 37.24
CA GLU A 149 5.93 4.92 37.72
C GLU A 149 6.83 5.49 36.62
N LYS A 150 7.40 4.63 35.77
CA LYS A 150 8.13 5.11 34.57
C LYS A 150 7.21 5.83 33.60
N TYR A 151 5.99 5.35 33.42
CA TYR A 151 5.01 6.00 32.56
C TYR A 151 4.59 7.36 33.12
N LYS A 152 4.37 7.48 34.43
CA LYS A 152 4.07 8.76 35.11
C LYS A 152 5.16 9.82 34.92
N ALA A 153 6.42 9.39 34.79
CA ALA A 153 7.52 10.28 34.51
C ALA A 153 7.51 10.84 33.07
N SER A 154 6.81 10.20 32.14
CA SER A 154 6.76 10.58 30.72
C SER A 154 6.01 11.90 30.47
N PRO A 155 6.30 12.60 29.35
CA PRO A 155 5.53 13.77 28.94
C PRO A 155 4.06 13.45 28.64
N GLU A 156 3.77 12.26 28.10
CA GLU A 156 2.41 11.84 27.75
C GLU A 156 1.50 11.74 28.97
N PHE A 157 1.97 11.09 30.05
CA PHE A 157 1.21 11.04 31.30
C PHE A 157 1.01 12.44 31.88
N LYS A 158 2.05 13.27 31.93
CA LYS A 158 1.98 14.61 32.52
C LYS A 158 1.02 15.55 31.80
N GLN A 159 0.87 15.42 30.47
CA GLN A 159 0.10 16.37 29.66
C GLN A 159 -1.26 15.84 29.22
N LEU A 160 -1.40 14.53 29.00
CA LEU A 160 -2.62 13.92 28.43
C LEU A 160 -3.31 12.97 29.40
N ASN A 161 -2.54 12.17 30.15
CA ASN A 161 -3.08 11.04 30.93
C ASN A 161 -2.90 11.19 32.45
N SER A 162 -2.88 12.42 32.99
CA SER A 162 -2.50 12.68 34.39
C SER A 162 -3.44 12.06 35.43
N ASN A 163 -4.66 11.72 35.02
CA ASN A 163 -5.71 11.15 35.87
C ASN A 163 -5.83 9.62 35.69
N MET A 164 -4.97 9.01 34.87
CA MET A 164 -5.05 7.60 34.53
C MET A 164 -4.72 6.72 35.73
N ASP A 165 -5.48 5.64 35.92
CA ASP A 165 -5.19 4.62 36.94
C ASP A 165 -4.32 3.46 36.40
N LEU A 166 -3.98 2.51 37.28
CA LEU A 166 -3.13 1.39 36.90
C LEU A 166 -3.81 0.43 35.92
N ASP A 167 -5.14 0.27 35.98
CA ASP A 167 -5.86 -0.66 35.12
C ASP A 167 -6.04 -0.09 33.71
N GLU A 168 -6.27 1.21 33.59
CA GLU A 168 -6.20 1.94 32.32
C GLU A 168 -4.79 1.89 31.71
N PHE A 169 -3.74 2.04 32.55
CA PHE A 169 -2.35 1.89 32.10
C PHE A 169 -2.07 0.47 31.56
N LYS A 170 -2.55 -0.58 32.24
CA LYS A 170 -2.40 -1.97 31.75
C LYS A 170 -2.97 -2.13 30.34
N PHE A 171 -4.12 -1.53 30.06
CA PHE A 171 -4.74 -1.62 28.73
C PHE A 171 -3.83 -1.05 27.65
N ILE A 172 -3.35 0.19 27.81
CA ILE A 172 -2.47 0.82 26.81
C ILE A 172 -1.12 0.10 26.71
N PHE A 173 -0.57 -0.37 27.83
CA PHE A 173 0.66 -1.16 27.85
C PHE A 173 0.50 -2.46 27.06
N PHE A 174 -0.60 -3.19 27.25
CA PHE A 174 -0.83 -4.46 26.55
C PHE A 174 -0.99 -4.27 25.04
N MET A 175 -1.64 -3.19 24.61
CA MET A 175 -1.72 -2.84 23.20
C MET A 175 -0.31 -2.66 22.62
N GLU A 176 0.52 -1.82 23.22
CA GLU A 176 1.87 -1.59 22.69
C GLU A 176 2.77 -2.83 22.78
N TRP A 177 2.76 -3.53 23.92
CA TRP A 177 3.53 -4.74 24.14
C TRP A 177 3.20 -5.80 23.09
N PHE A 178 1.91 -6.05 22.85
CA PHE A 178 1.48 -7.05 21.89
C PHE A 178 1.87 -6.68 20.46
N HIS A 179 1.75 -5.41 20.07
CA HIS A 179 2.24 -4.92 18.78
C HIS A 179 3.75 -5.17 18.61
N ARG A 180 4.57 -4.86 19.63
CA ARG A 180 6.02 -5.08 19.62
C ARG A 180 6.38 -6.57 19.54
N VAL A 181 5.73 -7.42 20.35
CA VAL A 181 5.96 -8.87 20.34
C VAL A 181 5.54 -9.51 19.02
N TRP A 182 4.41 -9.08 18.45
CA TRP A 182 3.99 -9.53 17.12
C TRP A 182 5.06 -9.17 16.06
N GLY A 183 5.60 -7.96 16.10
CA GLY A 183 6.67 -7.54 15.18
C GLY A 183 7.91 -8.43 15.27
N ARG A 184 8.32 -8.78 16.49
CA ARG A 184 9.43 -9.73 16.73
C ARG A 184 9.11 -11.13 16.20
N ALA A 185 7.89 -11.62 16.42
CA ALA A 185 7.45 -12.91 15.92
C ALA A 185 7.49 -12.97 14.38
N ILE A 186 7.03 -11.92 13.69
CA ILE A 186 7.19 -11.79 12.22
C ILE A 186 8.68 -11.82 11.84
N GLY A 187 9.52 -11.09 12.58
CA GLY A 187 10.98 -11.15 12.48
C GLY A 187 11.51 -12.59 12.43
N ILE A 188 11.15 -13.40 13.41
CA ILE A 188 11.62 -14.80 13.51
C ILE A 188 11.04 -15.66 12.39
N VAL A 189 9.71 -15.60 12.17
CA VAL A 189 9.00 -16.40 11.16
C VAL A 189 9.46 -16.09 9.74
N PHE A 190 9.94 -14.87 9.49
CA PHE A 190 10.47 -14.47 8.19
C PHE A 190 11.99 -14.71 8.06
N ILE A 191 12.78 -14.21 9.01
CA ILE A 191 14.24 -14.16 8.87
C ILE A 191 14.84 -15.57 8.95
N VAL A 192 14.36 -16.43 9.85
CA VAL A 192 14.92 -17.78 10.02
C VAL A 192 14.76 -18.62 8.74
N PRO A 193 13.57 -18.77 8.14
CA PRO A 193 13.46 -19.50 6.88
C PRO A 193 14.13 -18.78 5.71
N ALA A 194 14.12 -17.44 5.67
CA ALA A 194 14.81 -16.68 4.62
C ALA A 194 16.32 -16.98 4.60
N MET A 195 16.98 -16.88 5.76
CA MET A 195 18.42 -17.17 5.90
C MET A 195 18.72 -18.61 5.51
N TYR A 196 17.91 -19.58 5.96
CA TYR A 196 18.06 -20.98 5.59
C TYR A 196 17.98 -21.21 4.07
N LEU A 197 16.97 -20.62 3.40
CA LEU A 197 16.77 -20.78 1.96
C LEU A 197 17.90 -20.16 1.14
N VAL A 198 18.39 -18.99 1.55
CA VAL A 198 19.50 -18.28 0.90
C VAL A 198 20.81 -19.04 1.12
N ALA A 199 21.15 -19.42 2.36
CA ALA A 199 22.38 -20.12 2.70
C ALA A 199 22.48 -21.49 1.98
N ARG A 200 21.37 -22.22 1.89
CA ARG A 200 21.33 -23.54 1.21
C ARG A 200 21.11 -23.45 -0.29
N ARG A 201 21.05 -22.24 -0.88
CA ARG A 201 20.74 -21.99 -2.30
C ARG A 201 19.58 -22.86 -2.81
N LYS A 202 18.51 -22.91 -2.01
CA LYS A 202 17.32 -23.74 -2.28
C LYS A 202 16.31 -23.07 -3.21
N THR A 203 16.49 -21.78 -3.51
CA THR A 203 15.67 -21.04 -4.48
C THR A 203 16.53 -20.38 -5.56
N SER A 204 15.90 -19.86 -6.61
CA SER A 204 16.59 -19.16 -7.70
C SER A 204 17.35 -17.92 -7.21
N ALA A 205 18.39 -17.51 -7.94
CA ALA A 205 19.17 -16.30 -7.61
C ALA A 205 18.31 -15.04 -7.50
N HIS A 206 17.29 -14.93 -8.39
CA HIS A 206 16.32 -13.84 -8.35
C HIS A 206 15.53 -13.83 -7.03
N VAL A 207 15.02 -14.98 -6.59
CA VAL A 207 14.26 -15.09 -5.33
C VAL A 207 15.17 -14.84 -4.14
N ASN A 208 16.39 -15.37 -4.11
CA ASN A 208 17.34 -15.11 -3.03
C ASN A 208 17.66 -13.60 -2.90
N LYS A 209 17.84 -12.88 -4.02
CA LYS A 209 18.03 -11.42 -3.99
C LYS A 209 16.82 -10.70 -3.41
N SER A 210 15.61 -11.11 -3.81
CA SER A 210 14.38 -10.55 -3.25
C SER A 210 14.25 -10.83 -1.75
N LEU A 211 14.59 -12.03 -1.28
CA LEU A 211 14.58 -12.37 0.16
C LEU A 211 15.57 -11.52 0.96
N LEU A 212 16.75 -11.23 0.42
CA LEU A 212 17.72 -10.33 1.05
C LEU A 212 17.17 -8.90 1.16
N VAL A 213 16.57 -8.38 0.08
CA VAL A 213 15.94 -7.04 0.11
C VAL A 213 14.80 -7.00 1.12
N LEU A 214 13.94 -8.01 1.16
CA LEU A 214 12.83 -8.08 2.13
C LEU A 214 13.33 -8.21 3.57
N THR A 215 14.43 -8.93 3.80
CA THR A 215 15.07 -9.02 5.11
C THR A 215 15.61 -7.66 5.55
N GLY A 216 16.27 -6.94 4.63
CA GLY A 216 16.73 -5.57 4.87
C GLY A 216 15.58 -4.60 5.16
N LEU A 217 14.48 -4.70 4.40
CA LEU A 217 13.27 -3.90 4.64
C LEU A 217 12.62 -4.21 5.99
N LEU A 218 12.60 -5.46 6.43
CA LEU A 218 12.09 -5.85 7.74
C LEU A 218 12.97 -5.30 8.89
N GLY A 219 14.30 -5.32 8.73
CA GLY A 219 15.23 -4.68 9.66
C GLY A 219 15.05 -3.16 9.71
N LEU A 220 14.92 -2.51 8.55
CA LEU A 220 14.59 -1.10 8.44
C LEU A 220 13.25 -0.77 9.11
N GLN A 221 12.28 -1.69 9.04
CA GLN A 221 11.00 -1.54 9.70
C GLN A 221 11.15 -1.43 11.23
N GLY A 222 11.93 -2.32 11.84
CA GLY A 222 12.27 -2.24 13.26
C GLY A 222 12.99 -0.93 13.64
N PHE A 223 13.93 -0.48 12.79
CA PHE A 223 14.62 0.80 12.98
C PHE A 223 13.66 2.00 12.92
N ILE A 224 12.77 2.06 11.91
CA ILE A 224 11.78 3.13 11.78
C ILE A 224 10.80 3.10 12.96
N GLY A 225 10.39 1.90 13.43
CA GLY A 225 9.54 1.76 14.61
C GLY A 225 10.18 2.32 15.88
N TRP A 226 11.47 2.06 16.10
CA TRP A 226 12.22 2.69 17.19
C TRP A 226 12.28 4.23 17.03
N TRP A 227 12.62 4.72 15.83
CA TRP A 227 12.68 6.15 15.52
C TRP A 227 11.33 6.88 15.73
N MET A 228 10.23 6.18 15.44
CA MET A 228 8.87 6.63 15.64
C MET A 228 8.51 6.79 17.12
N VAL A 229 8.88 5.84 17.97
CA VAL A 229 8.63 5.94 19.43
C VAL A 229 9.53 7.00 20.07
N TYR A 230 10.81 7.04 19.70
CA TYR A 230 11.77 8.03 20.23
C TYR A 230 11.28 9.47 20.03
N SER A 231 10.57 9.77 18.92
CA SER A 231 9.97 11.10 18.71
C SER A 231 8.95 11.54 19.74
N GLY A 232 8.19 10.60 20.31
CA GLY A 232 7.09 10.93 21.20
C GLY A 232 7.57 11.23 22.62
N LEU A 233 8.79 10.81 22.96
CA LEU A 233 9.37 10.92 24.30
C LEU A 233 10.40 12.04 24.43
N ASP A 234 11.00 12.49 23.32
CA ASP A 234 12.05 13.52 23.31
C ASP A 234 11.45 14.95 23.35
N GLN A 235 11.63 15.63 24.49
CA GLN A 235 11.06 16.97 24.73
C GLN A 235 11.52 18.01 23.69
N LYS A 236 12.80 18.01 23.30
CA LYS A 236 13.33 18.94 22.29
C LYS A 236 12.61 18.77 20.94
N GLN A 237 12.28 17.54 20.56
CA GLN A 237 11.54 17.26 19.34
C GLN A 237 10.06 17.62 19.44
N LEU A 238 9.45 17.58 20.62
CA LEU A 238 8.08 18.05 20.86
C LEU A 238 8.01 19.58 20.78
N ASP A 239 8.95 20.26 21.44
CA ASP A 239 9.06 21.71 21.45
C ASP A 239 9.32 22.25 20.03
N ALA A 240 10.24 21.64 19.28
CA ALA A 240 10.58 22.07 17.92
C ALA A 240 9.42 21.96 16.91
N ARG A 241 8.34 21.24 17.27
CA ARG A 241 7.16 21.08 16.41
C ARG A 241 5.87 21.63 17.04
N ASN A 242 5.94 22.28 18.20
CA ASN A 242 4.79 22.80 18.94
C ASN A 242 3.63 21.78 19.04
N SER A 243 3.94 20.53 19.34
CA SER A 243 2.96 19.44 19.33
C SER A 243 2.87 18.78 20.70
N LYS A 244 1.67 18.23 20.98
CA LYS A 244 1.43 17.34 22.11
C LYS A 244 2.37 16.12 22.05
N PRO A 245 2.54 15.36 23.15
CA PRO A 245 3.38 14.17 23.21
C PRO A 245 2.81 13.02 22.36
N THR A 246 2.82 13.19 21.04
CA THR A 246 2.35 12.21 20.07
C THR A 246 3.44 11.91 19.06
N VAL A 247 3.32 10.75 18.44
CA VAL A 247 4.19 10.37 17.35
C VAL A 247 3.98 11.33 16.18
N SER A 248 5.08 11.83 15.60
CA SER A 248 5.02 12.65 14.40
C SER A 248 4.32 11.90 13.26
N GLN A 249 3.34 12.55 12.62
CA GLN A 249 2.62 12.05 11.46
C GLN A 249 3.55 11.62 10.32
N TYR A 250 4.70 12.29 10.16
CA TYR A 250 5.71 11.91 9.17
C TYR A 250 6.34 10.56 9.49
N ARG A 251 6.67 10.31 10.76
CA ARG A 251 7.31 9.07 11.20
C ARG A 251 6.32 7.91 11.21
N LEU A 252 5.10 8.15 11.69
CA LEU A 252 3.99 7.20 11.61
C LEU A 252 3.74 6.77 10.15
N THR A 253 3.60 7.75 9.24
CA THR A 253 3.35 7.46 7.83
C THR A 253 4.54 6.81 7.15
N THR A 254 5.77 7.17 7.53
CA THR A 254 6.99 6.48 7.03
C THR A 254 7.03 5.02 7.47
N HIS A 255 6.69 4.75 8.74
CA HIS A 255 6.57 3.40 9.27
C HIS A 255 5.50 2.60 8.50
N LEU A 256 4.29 3.15 8.39
CA LEU A 256 3.20 2.54 7.63
C LEU A 256 3.60 2.28 6.17
N GLY A 257 4.24 3.24 5.50
CA GLY A 257 4.71 3.11 4.13
C GLY A 257 5.76 2.00 3.96
N ALA A 258 6.74 1.93 4.85
CA ALA A 258 7.72 0.84 4.84
C ALA A 258 7.06 -0.53 5.06
N ALA A 259 6.04 -0.62 5.92
CA ALA A 259 5.27 -1.84 6.11
C ALA A 259 4.49 -2.24 4.84
N PHE A 260 3.87 -1.28 4.14
CA PHE A 260 3.18 -1.50 2.87
C PHE A 260 4.16 -1.96 1.76
N LEU A 261 5.37 -1.41 1.72
CA LEU A 261 6.39 -1.83 0.75
C LEU A 261 6.89 -3.25 1.04
N LEU A 262 7.16 -3.57 2.30
CA LEU A 262 7.50 -4.92 2.74
C LEU A 262 6.38 -5.91 2.39
N TYR A 263 5.13 -5.58 2.73
CA TYR A 263 3.94 -6.35 2.39
C TYR A 263 3.80 -6.58 0.89
N THR A 264 3.98 -5.52 0.09
CA THR A 264 3.96 -5.59 -1.37
C THR A 264 5.01 -6.56 -1.88
N GLY A 265 6.25 -6.46 -1.41
CA GLY A 265 7.34 -7.34 -1.80
C GLY A 265 7.09 -8.80 -1.45
N MET A 266 6.57 -9.07 -0.25
CA MET A 266 6.21 -10.44 0.18
C MET A 266 5.11 -11.04 -0.70
N ILE A 267 4.01 -10.30 -0.94
CA ILE A 267 2.93 -10.75 -1.81
C ILE A 267 3.43 -10.92 -3.25
N TRP A 268 4.19 -9.96 -3.78
CA TRP A 268 4.65 -9.97 -5.15
C TRP A 268 5.52 -11.19 -5.45
N VAL A 269 6.52 -11.44 -4.59
CA VAL A 269 7.42 -12.60 -4.72
C VAL A 269 6.65 -13.90 -4.46
N GLY A 270 5.77 -13.95 -3.46
CA GLY A 270 4.96 -15.12 -3.16
C GLY A 270 4.04 -15.51 -4.34
N LEU A 271 3.32 -14.54 -4.92
CA LEU A 271 2.49 -14.74 -6.11
C LEU A 271 3.31 -15.15 -7.33
N GLU A 272 4.50 -14.56 -7.53
CA GLU A 272 5.40 -14.94 -8.60
C GLU A 272 5.81 -16.41 -8.49
N MET A 273 6.21 -16.86 -7.30
CA MET A 273 6.59 -18.27 -7.07
C MET A 273 5.43 -19.25 -7.27
N LEU A 274 4.24 -18.92 -6.76
CA LEU A 274 3.05 -19.76 -6.92
C LEU A 274 2.61 -19.85 -8.39
N ARG A 275 2.73 -18.75 -9.12
CA ARG A 275 2.42 -18.69 -10.55
C ARG A 275 3.43 -19.46 -11.39
N ASP A 276 4.72 -19.30 -11.13
CA ASP A 276 5.80 -20.04 -11.80
C ASP A 276 5.61 -21.55 -11.58
N ALA A 277 5.30 -21.99 -10.35
CA ALA A 277 4.99 -23.38 -10.05
C ALA A 277 3.74 -23.90 -10.80
N LYS A 278 2.69 -23.07 -10.92
CA LYS A 278 1.48 -23.42 -11.68
C LYS A 278 1.76 -23.57 -13.17
N TRP A 279 2.56 -22.69 -13.76
CA TRP A 279 2.93 -22.75 -15.17
C TRP A 279 3.77 -23.98 -15.51
N MET A 280 4.68 -24.36 -14.61
CA MET A 280 5.49 -25.58 -14.75
C MET A 280 4.64 -26.85 -14.69
N LYS A 281 3.60 -26.88 -13.84
CA LYS A 281 2.69 -28.03 -13.73
C LYS A 281 1.87 -28.24 -15.01
N ASN A 282 1.39 -27.16 -15.61
CA ASN A 282 0.56 -27.19 -16.84
C ASN A 282 1.15 -26.27 -17.94
N PRO A 283 2.19 -26.71 -18.67
CA PRO A 283 2.86 -25.89 -19.69
C PRO A 283 1.93 -25.40 -20.82
N LYS A 284 1.02 -26.26 -21.31
CA LYS A 284 0.07 -25.92 -22.38
C LYS A 284 -0.85 -24.76 -22.00
N ASP A 285 -1.43 -24.81 -20.80
CA ASP A 285 -2.29 -23.75 -20.27
C ASP A 285 -1.50 -22.44 -20.09
N ALA A 286 -0.25 -22.54 -19.65
CA ALA A 286 0.64 -21.40 -19.48
C ALA A 286 0.93 -20.70 -20.82
N LEU A 287 1.26 -21.46 -21.88
CA LEU A 287 1.49 -20.91 -23.22
C LEU A 287 0.25 -20.23 -23.80
N LYS A 288 -0.95 -20.82 -23.60
CA LYS A 288 -2.22 -20.18 -23.98
C LYS A 288 -2.41 -18.84 -23.26
N LEU A 289 -2.14 -18.79 -21.96
CA LEU A 289 -2.18 -17.55 -21.18
C LEU A 289 -1.15 -16.53 -21.68
N PHE A 290 0.07 -16.95 -22.01
CA PHE A 290 1.11 -16.05 -22.50
C PHE A 290 0.70 -15.38 -23.81
N LYS A 291 0.07 -16.14 -24.72
CA LYS A 291 -0.48 -15.60 -25.98
C LYS A 291 -1.59 -14.60 -25.72
N GLN A 292 -2.48 -14.86 -24.76
CA GLN A 292 -3.51 -13.89 -24.35
C GLN A 292 -2.89 -12.61 -23.77
N LEU A 293 -1.89 -12.74 -22.91
CA LEU A 293 -1.19 -11.60 -22.32
C LEU A 293 -0.41 -10.79 -23.37
N ASP A 294 0.09 -11.42 -24.43
CA ASP A 294 0.81 -10.71 -25.50
C ASP A 294 -0.11 -9.88 -26.42
N ASN A 295 -1.43 -9.98 -26.26
CA ASN A 295 -2.37 -9.19 -27.05
C ASN A 295 -2.09 -7.67 -26.92
N PRO A 296 -1.92 -6.93 -28.05
CA PRO A 296 -1.67 -5.48 -28.05
C PRO A 296 -2.73 -4.67 -27.29
N ALA A 297 -3.98 -5.14 -27.22
CA ALA A 297 -5.05 -4.49 -26.47
C ALA A 297 -4.76 -4.37 -24.96
N LEU A 298 -3.85 -5.20 -24.43
CA LEU A 298 -3.43 -5.17 -23.01
C LEU A 298 -2.18 -4.31 -22.78
N LYS A 299 -1.61 -3.68 -23.82
CA LYS A 299 -0.39 -2.87 -23.71
C LYS A 299 -0.54 -1.75 -22.69
N ASN A 300 -1.66 -1.02 -22.76
CA ASN A 300 -1.92 0.13 -21.88
C ASN A 300 -2.40 -0.30 -20.48
N LEU A 301 -2.93 -1.52 -20.35
CA LEU A 301 -3.50 -1.99 -19.09
C LEU A 301 -2.42 -2.22 -18.01
N ARG A 302 -1.18 -2.52 -18.42
CA ARG A 302 -0.04 -2.70 -17.51
C ARG A 302 0.41 -1.41 -16.83
N PRO A 303 0.78 -0.33 -17.55
CA PRO A 303 1.11 0.92 -16.89
C PRO A 303 -0.07 1.47 -16.09
N MET A 304 -1.31 1.30 -16.57
CA MET A 304 -2.51 1.66 -15.79
C MET A 304 -2.62 0.89 -14.48
N SER A 305 -2.35 -0.42 -14.46
CA SER A 305 -2.42 -1.21 -13.21
C SER A 305 -1.36 -0.79 -12.20
N PHE A 306 -0.14 -0.46 -12.65
CA PHE A 306 0.90 0.10 -11.78
C PHE A 306 0.56 1.52 -11.32
N ALA A 307 -0.05 2.35 -12.17
CA ALA A 307 -0.50 3.69 -11.79
C ALA A 307 -1.59 3.61 -10.71
N ILE A 308 -2.58 2.73 -10.84
CA ILE A 308 -3.59 2.49 -9.80
C ILE A 308 -2.94 1.98 -8.52
N LEU A 309 -2.02 1.00 -8.61
CA LEU A 309 -1.31 0.48 -7.44
C LEU A 309 -0.57 1.60 -6.69
N ALA A 310 0.20 2.43 -7.41
CA ALA A 310 0.92 3.56 -6.84
C ALA A 310 -0.03 4.60 -6.25
N PHE A 311 -1.13 4.91 -6.94
CA PHE A 311 -2.10 5.88 -6.46
C PHE A 311 -2.84 5.38 -5.21
N THR A 312 -3.25 4.12 -5.15
CA THR A 312 -3.83 3.50 -3.95
C THR A 312 -2.85 3.53 -2.77
N PHE A 313 -1.56 3.30 -3.01
CA PHE A 313 -0.52 3.48 -1.98
C PHE A 313 -0.50 4.93 -1.47
N LEU A 314 -0.46 5.92 -2.36
CA LEU A 314 -0.45 7.34 -1.99
C LEU A 314 -1.72 7.74 -1.22
N THR A 315 -2.90 7.26 -1.64
CA THR A 315 -4.16 7.49 -0.90
C THR A 315 -4.07 6.90 0.51
N ALA A 316 -3.55 5.67 0.68
CA ALA A 316 -3.36 5.08 2.00
C ALA A 316 -2.38 5.91 2.87
N MET A 317 -1.27 6.40 2.28
CA MET A 317 -0.30 7.24 3.01
C MET A 317 -0.92 8.56 3.46
N SER A 318 -1.73 9.21 2.61
CA SER A 318 -2.48 10.41 3.02
C SER A 318 -3.45 10.14 4.18
N GLY A 319 -4.04 8.93 4.25
CA GLY A 319 -4.83 8.51 5.40
C GLY A 319 -4.00 8.30 6.67
N GLY A 320 -2.76 7.81 6.53
CA GLY A 320 -1.78 7.75 7.62
C GLY A 320 -1.46 9.13 8.21
N MET A 321 -1.38 10.16 7.36
CA MET A 321 -1.21 11.56 7.81
C MET A 321 -2.45 12.08 8.54
N VAL A 322 -3.66 11.77 8.06
CA VAL A 322 -4.93 12.11 8.74
C VAL A 322 -4.98 11.49 10.13
N ALA A 323 -4.64 10.21 10.25
CA ALA A 323 -4.58 9.51 11.54
C ALA A 323 -3.47 10.06 12.45
N GLY A 324 -2.32 10.47 11.89
CA GLY A 324 -1.22 11.05 12.66
C GLY A 324 -1.55 12.40 13.29
N LEU A 325 -2.31 13.24 12.58
CA LEU A 325 -2.71 14.59 13.01
C LEU A 325 -4.06 14.63 13.77
N ASP A 326 -4.70 13.48 13.99
CA ASP A 326 -6.07 13.39 14.51
C ASP A 326 -7.09 14.22 13.68
N ALA A 327 -6.78 14.42 12.39
CA ALA A 327 -7.57 15.23 11.47
C ALA A 327 -8.95 14.64 11.14
N GLY A 328 -9.23 13.41 11.58
CA GLY A 328 -10.53 12.77 11.46
C GLY A 328 -11.66 13.45 12.25
N TRP A 329 -11.31 14.23 13.27
CA TRP A 329 -12.24 14.92 14.18
C TRP A 329 -12.56 16.36 13.78
N ILE A 330 -11.97 16.87 12.69
CA ILE A 330 -12.11 18.29 12.30
C ILE A 330 -13.45 18.52 11.58
N TYR A 331 -13.60 17.96 10.38
CA TYR A 331 -14.85 17.99 9.63
C TYR A 331 -15.50 16.61 9.59
N ASN A 332 -16.71 16.49 10.14
CA ASN A 332 -17.45 15.23 10.24
C ASN A 332 -18.75 15.21 9.41
N THR A 333 -18.89 16.16 8.48
CA THR A 333 -19.95 16.15 7.47
C THR A 333 -19.45 15.61 6.13
N TRP A 334 -20.38 15.14 5.29
CA TRP A 334 -20.15 14.66 3.93
C TRP A 334 -21.40 14.90 3.06
N PRO A 335 -21.27 15.29 1.78
CA PRO A 335 -20.03 15.48 1.01
C PRO A 335 -19.32 16.82 1.26
N LYS A 336 -20.02 17.78 1.88
CA LYS A 336 -19.48 19.08 2.30
C LYS A 336 -18.49 18.94 3.46
N MET A 337 -17.68 19.96 3.69
CA MET A 337 -16.82 20.12 4.88
C MET A 337 -17.40 21.29 5.68
N GLY A 338 -18.26 20.96 6.65
CA GLY A 338 -19.10 21.93 7.35
C GLY A 338 -20.28 22.34 6.47
N GLU A 339 -20.57 23.64 6.43
CA GLU A 339 -21.66 24.22 5.63
C GLU A 339 -21.31 24.40 4.14
N THR A 340 -20.01 24.42 3.83
CA THR A 340 -19.46 24.71 2.50
C THR A 340 -18.84 23.45 1.87
N TRP A 341 -18.65 23.46 0.55
CA TRP A 341 -18.00 22.34 -0.16
C TRP A 341 -16.51 22.21 0.18
N PHE A 342 -15.87 23.35 0.43
CA PHE A 342 -14.47 23.45 0.85
C PHE A 342 -14.38 24.38 2.06
N PRO A 343 -13.47 24.12 3.00
CA PRO A 343 -13.15 25.06 4.08
C PRO A 343 -12.69 26.41 3.52
N SER A 344 -12.69 27.45 4.35
CA SER A 344 -12.25 28.78 3.91
C SER A 344 -10.77 28.78 3.53
N SER A 345 -10.36 29.63 2.58
CA SER A 345 -8.95 29.70 2.16
C SER A 345 -7.99 30.03 3.31
N ARG A 346 -8.48 30.75 4.34
CA ARG A 346 -7.73 31.04 5.55
C ARG A 346 -7.46 29.78 6.38
N GLU A 347 -8.41 28.86 6.44
CA GLU A 347 -8.19 27.57 7.13
C GLU A 347 -7.32 26.63 6.32
N LEU A 348 -7.34 26.69 4.99
CA LEU A 348 -6.56 25.81 4.13
C LEU A 348 -5.07 26.21 4.03
N LEU A 349 -4.80 27.51 4.10
CA LEU A 349 -3.46 28.10 4.04
C LEU A 349 -3.29 29.07 5.21
N ASP A 350 -3.14 28.50 6.41
CA ASP A 350 -2.94 29.26 7.63
C ASP A 350 -1.45 29.57 7.83
N ASP A 351 -1.15 30.84 8.08
CA ASP A 351 0.18 31.37 8.35
C ASP A 351 0.81 30.74 9.61
N HIS A 352 0.00 30.25 10.56
CA HIS A 352 0.48 29.58 11.77
C HIS A 352 1.37 28.37 11.50
N PHE A 353 1.19 27.70 10.35
CA PHE A 353 1.99 26.54 9.98
C PHE A 353 3.32 26.90 9.30
N ALA A 354 3.55 28.16 8.91
CA ALA A 354 4.87 28.58 8.42
C ALA A 354 5.86 28.67 9.58
N ARG A 355 7.07 28.10 9.43
CA ARG A 355 8.11 28.15 10.46
C ARG A 355 9.25 29.09 10.11
N LYS A 356 9.34 29.50 8.84
CA LYS A 356 10.32 30.46 8.38
C LYS A 356 9.70 31.85 8.28
N ASP A 357 10.49 32.86 8.64
CA ASP A 357 10.07 34.27 8.56
C ASP A 357 9.72 34.69 7.12
N ASP A 358 10.35 34.06 6.11
CA ASP A 358 10.11 34.30 4.70
C ASP A 358 8.83 33.63 4.14
N LYS A 359 8.13 32.85 4.97
CA LYS A 359 6.95 32.03 4.60
C LYS A 359 7.16 31.09 3.40
N SER A 360 8.41 30.78 3.04
CA SER A 360 8.72 29.89 1.91
C SER A 360 8.24 28.45 2.14
N ASP A 361 7.97 28.07 3.38
CA ASP A 361 7.47 26.75 3.77
C ASP A 361 5.95 26.68 3.99
N LEU A 362 5.22 27.78 3.81
CA LEU A 362 3.79 27.89 4.07
C LEU A 362 2.97 26.81 3.33
N PHE A 363 3.22 26.66 2.03
CA PHE A 363 2.41 25.78 1.19
C PHE A 363 2.57 24.30 1.58
N TRP A 364 3.80 23.78 1.60
CA TRP A 364 4.01 22.34 1.83
C TRP A 364 3.69 21.94 3.27
N ARG A 365 3.90 22.84 4.25
CA ARG A 365 3.51 22.60 5.64
C ARG A 365 1.99 22.58 5.80
N ASN A 366 1.25 23.49 5.18
CA ASN A 366 -0.21 23.38 5.20
C ASN A 366 -0.68 22.08 4.52
N MET A 367 -0.05 21.63 3.43
CA MET A 367 -0.44 20.38 2.79
C MET A 367 -0.21 19.12 3.64
N LEU A 368 0.70 19.14 4.62
CA LEU A 368 1.17 17.97 5.37
C LEU A 368 1.03 18.07 6.91
N GLU A 369 0.83 19.25 7.47
CA GLU A 369 0.78 19.54 8.91
C GLU A 369 -0.54 20.19 9.32
N ASN A 370 -1.23 20.91 8.42
CA ASN A 370 -2.54 21.49 8.73
C ASN A 370 -3.63 20.41 8.69
N PRO A 371 -4.29 20.09 9.82
CA PRO A 371 -5.28 19.01 9.90
C PRO A 371 -6.43 19.18 8.90
N THR A 372 -6.95 20.40 8.73
CA THR A 372 -8.05 20.70 7.80
C THR A 372 -7.66 20.39 6.37
N THR A 373 -6.49 20.86 5.95
CA THR A 373 -5.97 20.67 4.60
C THR A 373 -5.60 19.21 4.32
N VAL A 374 -4.97 18.53 5.28
CA VAL A 374 -4.66 17.10 5.17
C VAL A 374 -5.92 16.26 5.05
N GLN A 375 -6.97 16.58 5.82
CA GLN A 375 -8.27 15.91 5.71
C GLN A 375 -8.89 16.12 4.32
N MET A 376 -8.88 17.36 3.81
CA MET A 376 -9.37 17.67 2.45
C MET A 376 -8.58 16.91 1.38
N ASN A 377 -7.25 16.92 1.46
CA ASN A 377 -6.36 16.21 0.54
C ASN A 377 -6.67 14.71 0.50
N HIS A 378 -6.85 14.09 1.66
CA HIS A 378 -7.21 12.68 1.73
C HIS A 378 -8.57 12.38 1.10
N ARG A 379 -9.60 13.21 1.34
CA ARG A 379 -10.92 13.10 0.69
C ARG A 379 -10.79 13.19 -0.83
N LEU A 380 -10.01 14.16 -1.33
CA LEU A 380 -9.78 14.34 -2.76
C LEU A 380 -9.08 13.12 -3.36
N PHE A 381 -8.02 12.60 -2.72
CA PHE A 381 -7.36 11.38 -3.17
C PHE A 381 -8.29 10.17 -3.16
N ALA A 382 -9.18 10.04 -2.17
CA ALA A 382 -10.17 8.97 -2.14
C ALA A 382 -11.15 9.05 -3.32
N TYR A 383 -11.66 10.24 -3.65
CA TYR A 383 -12.52 10.44 -4.83
C TYR A 383 -11.78 10.16 -6.13
N THR A 384 -10.56 10.66 -6.28
CA THR A 384 -9.74 10.39 -7.46
C THR A 384 -9.44 8.90 -7.60
N ALA A 385 -9.18 8.20 -6.50
CA ALA A 385 -8.89 6.76 -6.51
C ALA A 385 -10.13 5.97 -6.94
N PHE A 386 -11.30 6.31 -6.38
CA PHE A 386 -12.57 5.71 -6.77
C PHE A 386 -12.86 5.92 -8.26
N CYS A 387 -12.80 7.17 -8.74
CA CYS A 387 -13.04 7.50 -10.14
C CYS A 387 -12.03 6.82 -11.08
N SER A 388 -10.76 6.74 -10.70
CA SER A 388 -9.71 6.09 -11.51
C SER A 388 -9.92 4.58 -11.59
N ILE A 389 -10.28 3.93 -10.48
CA ILE A 389 -10.60 2.50 -10.45
C ILE A 389 -11.89 2.20 -11.21
N LEU A 390 -12.91 3.06 -11.08
CA LEU A 390 -14.14 2.95 -11.86
C LEU A 390 -13.88 3.10 -13.36
N ALA A 391 -13.10 4.10 -13.77
CA ALA A 391 -12.72 4.28 -15.17
C ALA A 391 -11.96 3.07 -15.72
N LEU A 392 -11.02 2.52 -14.94
CA LEU A 392 -10.32 1.29 -15.26
C LEU A 392 -11.26 0.08 -15.35
N HIS A 393 -12.22 -0.04 -14.43
CA HIS A 393 -13.22 -1.10 -14.41
C HIS A 393 -14.09 -1.06 -15.67
N LEU A 394 -14.58 0.11 -16.06
CA LEU A 394 -15.35 0.31 -17.29
C LEU A 394 -14.48 0.00 -18.53
N TYR A 395 -13.22 0.44 -18.52
CA TYR A 395 -12.27 0.16 -19.60
C TYR A 395 -12.02 -1.34 -19.79
N CYS A 396 -11.87 -2.09 -18.69
CA CYS A 396 -11.70 -3.55 -18.69
C CYS A 396 -12.98 -4.27 -19.09
N SER A 397 -14.13 -3.82 -18.57
CA SER A 397 -15.44 -4.42 -18.85
C SER A 397 -15.80 -4.39 -20.33
N LYS A 398 -15.44 -3.30 -21.04
CA LYS A 398 -15.56 -3.21 -22.51
C LYS A 398 -14.67 -4.19 -23.27
N ARG A 399 -13.63 -4.73 -22.63
CA ARG A 399 -12.63 -5.65 -23.22
C ARG A 399 -12.64 -7.03 -22.55
N LYS A 400 -13.73 -7.39 -21.85
CA LYS A 400 -13.84 -8.62 -21.06
C LYS A 400 -13.56 -9.91 -21.84
N ALA A 401 -13.83 -9.91 -23.16
CA ALA A 401 -13.59 -11.06 -24.03
C ALA A 401 -12.09 -11.34 -24.29
N ILE A 402 -11.26 -10.29 -24.22
CA ILE A 402 -9.81 -10.38 -24.46
C ILE A 402 -9.05 -10.65 -23.15
N ILE A 403 -9.52 -10.06 -22.05
CA ILE A 403 -8.89 -10.16 -20.74
C ILE A 403 -9.15 -11.56 -20.14
N PRO A 404 -8.12 -12.28 -19.67
CA PRO A 404 -8.30 -13.56 -18.98
C PRO A 404 -9.29 -13.47 -17.80
N ARG A 405 -10.16 -14.48 -17.65
CA ARG A 405 -11.25 -14.50 -16.65
C ARG A 405 -10.82 -14.13 -15.23
N HIS A 406 -9.68 -14.66 -14.75
CA HIS A 406 -9.18 -14.39 -13.40
C HIS A 406 -8.76 -12.93 -13.19
N ILE A 407 -8.31 -12.25 -14.25
CA ILE A 407 -7.97 -10.82 -14.23
C ILE A 407 -9.25 -9.98 -14.15
N ASN A 408 -10.28 -10.34 -14.91
CA ASN A 408 -11.60 -9.70 -14.81
C ASN A 408 -12.20 -9.87 -13.40
N MET A 409 -12.12 -11.07 -12.81
CA MET A 409 -12.60 -11.31 -11.44
C MET A 409 -11.87 -10.42 -10.42
N THR A 410 -10.54 -10.31 -10.53
CA THR A 410 -9.74 -9.45 -9.65
C THR A 410 -10.12 -7.98 -9.82
N MET A 411 -10.38 -7.54 -11.05
CA MET A 411 -10.83 -6.17 -11.34
C MET A 411 -12.21 -5.87 -10.72
N HIS A 412 -13.16 -6.81 -10.80
CA HIS A 412 -14.45 -6.67 -10.11
C HIS A 412 -14.29 -6.64 -8.60
N ALA A 413 -13.42 -7.47 -8.03
CA ALA A 413 -13.11 -7.45 -6.60
C ALA A 413 -12.50 -6.09 -6.19
N MET A 414 -11.55 -5.55 -6.96
CA MET A 414 -10.94 -4.24 -6.71
C MET A 414 -11.98 -3.11 -6.73
N MET A 415 -12.95 -3.16 -7.65
CA MET A 415 -14.09 -2.23 -7.66
C MET A 415 -14.97 -2.38 -6.43
N GLY A 416 -15.24 -3.62 -5.98
CA GLY A 416 -15.96 -3.87 -4.73
C GLY A 416 -15.24 -3.29 -3.51
N PHE A 417 -13.93 -3.52 -3.39
CA PHE A 417 -13.12 -3.01 -2.29
C PHE A 417 -13.00 -1.49 -2.30
N VAL A 418 -12.88 -0.81 -3.45
CA VAL A 418 -12.82 0.66 -3.46
C VAL A 418 -14.17 1.28 -3.06
N THR A 419 -15.29 0.68 -3.48
CA THR A 419 -16.63 1.11 -3.03
C THR A 419 -16.76 0.95 -1.53
N LEU A 420 -16.42 -0.24 -1.00
CA LEU A 420 -16.42 -0.48 0.45
C LEU A 420 -15.50 0.50 1.18
N GLN A 421 -14.33 0.81 0.62
CA GLN A 421 -13.36 1.71 1.23
C GLN A 421 -13.89 3.14 1.35
N VAL A 422 -14.49 3.67 0.29
CA VAL A 422 -15.13 4.99 0.32
C VAL A 422 -16.28 5.00 1.32
N THR A 423 -17.12 3.96 1.32
CA THR A 423 -18.21 3.83 2.31
C THR A 423 -17.67 3.85 3.73
N LEU A 424 -16.67 3.02 4.06
CA LEU A 424 -16.05 3.00 5.39
C LEU A 424 -15.44 4.36 5.77
N GLY A 425 -14.83 5.08 4.82
CA GLY A 425 -14.28 6.41 5.05
C GLY A 425 -15.36 7.43 5.40
N VAL A 426 -16.45 7.44 4.63
CA VAL A 426 -17.62 8.31 4.89
C VAL A 426 -18.25 7.97 6.25
N LEU A 427 -18.46 6.69 6.56
CA LEU A 427 -19.02 6.28 7.84
C LEU A 427 -18.11 6.64 9.02
N THR A 428 -16.78 6.52 8.86
CA THR A 428 -15.82 6.95 9.88
C THR A 428 -15.95 8.45 10.18
N LEU A 429 -16.21 9.28 9.16
CA LEU A 429 -16.45 10.70 9.35
C LEU A 429 -17.80 10.97 10.03
N LEU A 430 -18.89 10.42 9.49
CA LEU A 430 -20.25 10.70 9.96
C LEU A 430 -20.49 10.25 11.41
N TYR A 431 -19.83 9.18 11.85
CA TYR A 431 -19.96 8.66 13.21
C TYR A 431 -18.87 9.13 14.16
N MET A 432 -18.11 10.17 13.81
CA MET A 432 -17.07 10.75 14.68
C MET A 432 -15.98 9.74 15.07
N VAL A 433 -15.31 9.19 14.05
CA VAL A 433 -14.15 8.29 14.14
C VAL A 433 -14.29 7.15 15.17
N PRO A 434 -15.35 6.29 15.10
CA PRO A 434 -15.40 5.12 15.97
C PRO A 434 -14.21 4.21 15.68
N ILE A 435 -13.51 3.76 16.72
CA ILE A 435 -12.29 2.94 16.60
C ILE A 435 -12.51 1.72 15.70
N SER A 436 -13.69 1.07 15.79
CA SER A 436 -14.05 -0.07 14.94
C SER A 436 -14.13 0.30 13.46
N LEU A 437 -14.78 1.42 13.11
CA LEU A 437 -14.90 1.89 11.73
C LEU A 437 -13.56 2.38 11.19
N ALA A 438 -12.79 3.14 11.99
CA ALA A 438 -11.46 3.60 11.60
C ALA A 438 -10.51 2.41 11.35
N SER A 439 -10.53 1.40 12.22
CA SER A 439 -9.76 0.16 12.04
C SER A 439 -10.22 -0.65 10.82
N LEU A 440 -11.53 -0.76 10.59
CA LEU A 440 -12.08 -1.41 9.38
C LEU A 440 -11.68 -0.65 8.12
N HIS A 441 -11.69 0.68 8.15
CA HIS A 441 -11.26 1.52 7.04
C HIS A 441 -9.77 1.32 6.73
N GLN A 442 -8.92 1.21 7.76
CA GLN A 442 -7.50 0.89 7.56
C GLN A 442 -7.28 -0.52 6.99
N GLY A 443 -7.98 -1.53 7.52
CA GLY A 443 -7.94 -2.89 6.97
C GLY A 443 -8.46 -2.97 5.54
N GLY A 444 -9.53 -2.22 5.25
CA GLY A 444 -10.09 -2.07 3.90
C GLY A 444 -9.12 -1.43 2.91
N ALA A 445 -8.33 -0.43 3.34
CA ALA A 445 -7.29 0.18 2.51
C ALA A 445 -6.25 -0.86 2.08
N LEU A 446 -5.80 -1.70 3.02
CA LEU A 446 -4.82 -2.75 2.75
C LEU A 446 -5.42 -3.88 1.90
N ALA A 447 -6.71 -4.20 2.07
CA ALA A 447 -7.43 -5.15 1.21
C ALA A 447 -7.57 -4.63 -0.23
N LEU A 448 -7.95 -3.37 -0.41
CA LEU A 448 -7.97 -2.70 -1.71
C LEU A 448 -6.58 -2.73 -2.35
N PHE A 449 -5.56 -2.31 -1.62
CA PHE A 449 -4.16 -2.35 -2.07
C PHE A 449 -3.72 -3.75 -2.48
N THR A 450 -4.11 -4.78 -1.73
CA THR A 450 -3.86 -6.19 -2.06
C THR A 450 -4.47 -6.58 -3.39
N THR A 451 -5.72 -6.19 -3.66
CA THR A 451 -6.35 -6.46 -4.97
C THR A 451 -5.67 -5.71 -6.11
N SER A 452 -5.18 -4.49 -5.89
CA SER A 452 -4.37 -3.75 -6.87
C SER A 452 -3.03 -4.44 -7.15
N ILE A 453 -2.35 -4.99 -6.12
CA ILE A 453 -1.12 -5.78 -6.27
C ILE A 453 -1.40 -7.03 -7.12
N ILE A 454 -2.45 -7.78 -6.78
CA ILE A 454 -2.83 -9.00 -7.50
C ILE A 454 -3.14 -8.67 -8.96
N PHE A 455 -3.91 -7.60 -9.21
CA PHE A 455 -4.27 -7.16 -10.56
C PHE A 455 -3.02 -6.80 -11.38
N ALA A 456 -2.11 -6.01 -10.82
CA ALA A 456 -0.85 -5.65 -11.49
C ALA A 456 0.04 -6.89 -11.73
N SER A 457 0.13 -7.80 -10.75
CA SER A 457 0.92 -9.03 -10.85
C SER A 457 0.40 -9.96 -11.95
N GLN A 458 -0.92 -10.13 -12.09
CA GLN A 458 -1.53 -11.00 -13.10
C GLN A 458 -1.33 -10.49 -14.54
N LEU A 459 -1.22 -9.17 -14.74
CA LEU A 459 -1.00 -8.56 -16.06
C LEU A 459 0.46 -8.61 -16.53
N ARG A 460 1.39 -8.96 -15.64
CA ARG A 460 2.81 -9.06 -15.94
C ARG A 460 3.08 -10.20 -16.93
N LYS A 461 3.91 -9.92 -17.94
CA LYS A 461 4.39 -10.93 -18.88
C LYS A 461 5.37 -11.88 -18.17
N PRO A 462 5.41 -13.17 -18.56
CA PRO A 462 6.42 -14.09 -18.04
C PRO A 462 7.83 -13.57 -18.34
N ARG A 463 8.78 -13.85 -17.43
CA ARG A 463 10.20 -13.61 -17.68
C ARG A 463 10.66 -14.44 -18.89
N ALA A 464 11.61 -13.93 -19.66
CA ALA A 464 12.11 -14.61 -20.86
C ALA A 464 12.63 -16.02 -20.55
N GLU A 465 13.40 -16.17 -19.47
CA GLU A 465 13.89 -17.46 -18.96
C GLU A 465 12.74 -18.46 -18.71
N MET A 466 11.70 -18.01 -18.02
CA MET A 466 10.53 -18.84 -17.69
C MET A 466 9.76 -19.23 -18.96
N ARG A 467 9.56 -18.29 -19.88
CA ARG A 467 8.88 -18.56 -21.16
C ARG A 467 9.66 -19.60 -21.98
N ASN A 468 10.99 -19.48 -22.05
CA ASN A 468 11.84 -20.42 -22.76
C ASN A 468 11.79 -21.81 -22.12
N LEU A 469 11.86 -21.89 -20.79
CA LEU A 469 11.78 -23.14 -20.04
C LEU A 469 10.45 -23.87 -20.28
N ILE A 470 9.33 -23.17 -20.15
CA ILE A 470 7.99 -23.74 -20.39
C ILE A 470 7.85 -24.23 -21.83
N THR A 471 8.35 -23.45 -22.80
CA THR A 471 8.34 -23.83 -24.22
C THR A 471 9.16 -25.10 -24.48
N LEU A 472 10.32 -25.23 -23.81
CA LEU A 472 11.15 -26.43 -23.91
C LEU A 472 10.43 -27.66 -23.35
N ILE A 473 9.82 -27.53 -22.17
CA ILE A 473 9.07 -28.62 -21.52
C ILE A 473 7.87 -29.06 -22.36
N ASP A 474 7.14 -28.12 -22.97
CA ASP A 474 6.01 -28.44 -23.85
C ASP A 474 6.48 -29.20 -25.10
N LYS A 475 7.60 -28.78 -25.71
CA LYS A 475 8.19 -29.43 -26.89
C LYS A 475 8.77 -30.83 -26.62
N GLN A 476 9.37 -31.05 -25.45
CA GLN A 476 10.02 -32.32 -25.10
C GLN A 476 9.06 -33.41 -24.60
N GLY A 477 7.78 -33.09 -24.39
CA GLY A 477 6.75 -34.04 -23.98
C GLY A 477 6.96 -34.62 -22.56
N PRO A 478 6.15 -35.62 -22.15
CA PRO A 478 6.05 -36.08 -20.76
C PRO A 478 7.31 -36.72 -20.16
N ARG A 479 8.35 -37.03 -20.96
CA ARG A 479 9.60 -37.64 -20.46
C ARG A 479 10.35 -36.71 -19.49
N VAL A 480 10.44 -35.42 -19.79
CA VAL A 480 11.19 -34.46 -18.94
C VAL A 480 10.38 -34.04 -17.72
N SER A 481 9.06 -33.91 -17.85
CA SER A 481 8.15 -33.69 -16.70
C SER A 481 8.27 -34.79 -15.64
N LYS A 482 8.32 -36.07 -16.05
CA LYS A 482 8.55 -37.20 -15.13
C LYS A 482 9.93 -37.11 -14.46
N ILE A 483 11.00 -36.83 -15.21
CA ILE A 483 12.36 -36.71 -14.64
C ILE A 483 12.44 -35.55 -13.65
N LEU A 484 11.85 -34.39 -13.94
CA LEU A 484 11.80 -33.23 -13.04
C LEU A 484 11.00 -33.54 -11.75
N THR A 485 9.93 -34.34 -11.87
CA THR A 485 9.08 -34.71 -10.74
C THR A 485 9.73 -35.80 -9.87
N GLU A 486 10.41 -36.76 -10.48
CA GLU A 486 11.17 -37.83 -9.82
C GLU A 486 12.43 -37.28 -9.12
N THR A 487 13.20 -36.42 -9.78
CA THR A 487 14.37 -35.77 -9.17
C THR A 487 14.00 -34.82 -8.02
N ALA A 488 12.82 -34.20 -8.06
CA ALA A 488 12.29 -33.42 -6.94
C ALA A 488 11.83 -34.29 -5.76
N LYS A 489 11.41 -35.54 -6.00
CA LYS A 489 11.06 -36.52 -4.96
C LYS A 489 12.27 -37.17 -4.32
N LEU A 490 13.28 -37.55 -5.11
CA LEU A 490 14.52 -38.19 -4.64
C LEU A 490 15.44 -37.27 -3.82
N LYS A 491 15.17 -35.96 -3.78
CA LYS A 491 15.90 -34.96 -2.98
C LYS A 491 15.16 -34.51 -1.71
N LYS A 492 13.96 -35.02 -1.46
CA LYS A 492 13.27 -34.91 -0.17
C LYS A 492 13.80 -35.99 0.75
#